data_AF-A0A351XMH5-F1
#
_entry.id   AF-A0A351XMH5-F1
#
_cell.length_a   1.000
_cell.length_b   1.000
_cell.length_c   1.000
_cell.angle_alpha   90.00
_cell.angle_beta   90.00
_cell.angle_gamma   90.00
#
_symmetry.space_group_name_H-M   'P 1'
#
loop_
_entity.id
_entity.type
_entity.pdbx_description
1 polymer ?
#
loop_
_entity_poly.entity_id
_entity_poly.type
_entity_poly.pdbx_seq_one_letter_code
_entity_poly.pdbx_strand_id
1 'polypeptide(L)'
;TYLRGIRVIQVPTSLLAMVDSSIGGKTGVDVRGYKNMAGSFHQPAAVYINISTLKTLTDVQYYSGFGEIVKHGLIRDMQYFEYIADNYDAINARDLRVLEEIVTGSCQIKRTVVENDPLEKGERAVLNFGHTLGHAIEKLKDFTMLHGECVS
;
A
#
# COMPACT_ATOMS: atom_id res chain seq x y z
N THR A 1 6.93 11.13 16.79
CA THR A 1 6.46 11.63 18.11
C THR A 1 6.68 10.58 19.19
N TYR A 2 6.49 10.89 20.49
CA TYR A 2 7.14 10.32 21.68
C TYR A 2 8.62 10.72 21.79
N LEU A 3 8.96 11.44 22.87
CA LEU A 3 10.29 12.00 23.15
C LEU A 3 10.99 12.65 21.94
N ARG A 4 10.22 13.35 21.08
CA ARG A 4 10.67 13.98 19.82
C ARG A 4 11.24 13.02 18.76
N GLY A 5 11.14 11.71 18.96
CA GLY A 5 11.55 10.70 17.98
C GLY A 5 12.17 9.48 18.65
N ILE A 6 11.66 8.30 18.29
CA ILE A 6 12.25 7.01 18.65
C ILE A 6 12.25 6.09 17.43
N ARG A 7 13.06 5.02 17.48
CA ARG A 7 13.04 3.98 16.45
C ARG A 7 11.72 3.22 16.48
N VAL A 8 11.19 2.94 15.29
CA VAL A 8 9.97 2.15 15.07
C VAL A 8 10.29 1.05 14.06
N ILE A 9 9.80 -0.16 14.31
CA ILE A 9 9.78 -1.25 13.33
C ILE A 9 8.33 -1.49 12.97
N GLN A 10 8.04 -1.60 11.68
CA GLN A 10 6.70 -1.93 11.20
C GLN A 10 6.62 -3.41 10.87
N VAL A 11 5.53 -4.04 11.31
CA VAL A 11 5.22 -5.46 11.05
C VAL A 11 3.83 -5.52 10.42
N PRO A 12 3.68 -5.13 9.14
CA PRO A 12 2.38 -5.09 8.48
C PRO A 12 1.81 -6.51 8.29
N THR A 13 0.52 -6.67 8.57
CA THR A 13 -0.16 -7.99 8.51
C THR A 13 -1.29 -8.05 7.47
N SER A 14 -1.68 -6.91 6.89
CA SER A 14 -2.60 -6.82 5.76
C SER A 14 -1.83 -6.61 4.45
N LEU A 15 -2.36 -7.10 3.33
CA LEU A 15 -1.73 -6.94 2.02
C LEU A 15 -1.51 -5.45 1.66
N LEU A 16 -2.53 -4.62 1.87
CA LEU A 16 -2.44 -3.17 1.65
C LEU A 16 -1.28 -2.54 2.43
N ALA A 17 -1.17 -2.87 3.72
CA ALA A 17 -0.10 -2.32 4.54
C ALA A 17 1.29 -2.78 4.11
N MET A 18 1.44 -4.04 3.65
CA MET A 18 2.70 -4.60 3.17
C MET A 18 3.21 -3.89 1.90
N VAL A 19 2.31 -3.62 0.95
CA VAL A 19 2.69 -3.09 -0.37
C VAL A 19 2.67 -1.57 -0.44
N ASP A 20 1.93 -0.91 0.44
CA ASP A 20 1.76 0.54 0.44
C ASP A 20 2.15 1.15 1.79
N SER A 21 1.27 1.15 2.80
CA SER A 21 1.41 2.06 3.95
C SER A 21 2.70 1.91 4.76
N SER A 22 3.37 0.74 4.72
CA SER A 22 4.63 0.54 5.44
C SER A 22 5.86 1.19 4.79
N ILE A 23 5.73 1.70 3.56
CA ILE A 23 6.84 2.26 2.79
C ILE A 23 6.63 3.75 2.55
N GLY A 24 7.65 4.54 2.86
CA GLY A 24 7.73 5.96 2.53
C GLY A 24 7.41 6.93 3.67
N GLY A 25 7.32 6.44 4.91
CA GLY A 25 7.42 7.25 6.13
C GLY A 25 6.26 8.21 6.39
N LYS A 26 5.22 8.22 5.55
CA LYS A 26 4.01 9.01 5.84
C LYS A 26 3.30 8.37 7.03
N THR A 27 3.20 9.13 8.12
CA THR A 27 2.41 8.76 9.30
C THR A 27 1.36 9.84 9.52
N GLY A 28 0.15 9.45 9.90
CA GLY A 28 -0.95 10.39 10.05
C GLY A 28 -2.07 9.83 10.92
N VAL A 29 -2.88 10.72 11.45
CA VAL A 29 -4.14 10.42 12.12
C VAL A 29 -5.24 11.31 11.56
N ASP A 30 -6.47 10.82 11.63
CA ASP A 30 -7.64 11.57 11.21
C ASP A 30 -8.00 12.63 12.25
N VAL A 31 -8.41 13.80 11.80
CA VAL A 31 -8.78 14.92 12.68
C VAL A 31 -10.13 15.45 12.25
N ARG A 32 -11.12 15.37 13.14
CA ARG A 32 -12.48 15.92 12.92
C ARG A 32 -13.13 15.44 11.61
N GLY A 33 -12.95 14.16 11.26
CA GLY A 33 -13.51 13.57 10.05
C GLY A 33 -12.71 13.82 8.77
N TYR A 34 -11.54 14.46 8.86
CA TYR A 34 -10.63 14.64 7.74
C TYR A 34 -9.48 13.64 7.82
N LYS A 35 -9.29 12.88 6.73
CA LYS A 35 -8.32 11.79 6.63
C LYS A 35 -6.88 12.30 6.70
N ASN A 36 -6.03 11.69 7.53
CA ASN A 36 -4.57 11.93 7.62
C ASN A 36 -4.13 13.40 7.79
N MET A 37 -4.95 14.26 8.41
CA MET A 37 -4.66 15.71 8.47
C MET A 37 -3.52 16.11 9.42
N ALA A 38 -3.26 15.31 10.46
CA ALA A 38 -2.15 15.56 11.38
C ALA A 38 -1.17 14.39 11.32
N GLY A 39 0.08 14.68 10.99
CA GLY A 39 1.05 13.63 10.67
C GLY A 39 2.50 14.09 10.65
N SER A 40 3.38 13.16 10.27
CA SER A 40 4.80 13.42 10.09
C SER A 40 5.40 12.50 9.03
N PHE A 41 6.48 12.94 8.39
CA PHE A 41 7.36 12.06 7.63
C PHE A 41 8.39 11.46 8.60
N HIS A 42 8.19 10.20 9.00
CA HIS A 42 9.06 9.46 9.92
C HIS A 42 9.30 8.05 9.38
N GLN A 43 10.53 7.79 8.91
CA GLN A 43 10.87 6.48 8.33
C GLN A 43 11.00 5.41 9.44
N PRO A 44 10.49 4.19 9.22
CA PRO A 44 10.76 3.09 10.12
C PRO A 44 12.23 2.67 10.05
N ALA A 45 12.76 2.13 11.15
CA ALA A 45 14.09 1.55 11.20
C ALA A 45 14.17 0.22 10.43
N ALA A 46 13.04 -0.50 10.36
CA ALA A 46 12.87 -1.70 9.53
C ALA A 46 11.39 -1.94 9.26
N VAL A 47 11.10 -2.62 8.15
CA VAL A 47 9.79 -3.22 7.86
C VAL A 47 10.01 -4.72 7.77
N TYR A 48 9.29 -5.50 8.59
CA TYR A 48 9.34 -6.95 8.59
C TYR A 48 8.02 -7.51 8.08
N ILE A 49 8.03 -8.11 6.89
CA ILE A 49 6.86 -8.67 6.25
C ILE A 49 6.88 -10.19 6.41
N ASN A 50 5.82 -10.74 6.99
CA ASN A 50 5.57 -12.17 7.00
C ASN A 50 4.35 -12.48 6.13
N ILE A 51 4.59 -12.96 4.91
CA ILE A 51 3.53 -13.25 3.91
C ILE A 51 2.50 -14.26 4.44
N SER A 52 2.89 -15.14 5.38
CA SER A 52 1.96 -16.13 5.93
C SER A 52 0.78 -15.53 6.71
N THR A 53 0.88 -14.28 7.19
CA THR A 53 -0.24 -13.60 7.86
C THR A 53 -1.42 -13.35 6.91
N LEU A 54 -1.16 -13.33 5.60
CA LEU A 54 -2.21 -13.17 4.60
C LEU A 54 -3.17 -14.36 4.57
N LYS A 55 -2.79 -15.54 5.07
CA LYS A 55 -3.68 -16.71 5.13
C LYS A 55 -4.86 -16.53 6.08
N THR A 56 -4.73 -15.68 7.09
CA THR A 56 -5.79 -15.43 8.09
C THR A 56 -6.62 -14.17 7.78
N LEU A 57 -6.25 -13.43 6.74
CA LEU A 57 -6.94 -12.21 6.36
C LEU A 57 -8.30 -12.55 5.73
N THR A 58 -9.36 -11.80 6.05
CA THR A 58 -10.65 -11.95 5.36
C THR A 58 -10.49 -11.63 3.88
N ASP A 59 -11.27 -12.26 3.00
CA ASP A 59 -11.21 -12.00 1.55
C ASP A 59 -11.34 -10.51 1.22
N VAL A 60 -12.27 -9.81 1.87
CA VAL A 60 -12.49 -8.37 1.67
C VAL A 60 -11.22 -7.55 1.92
N GLN A 61 -10.55 -7.79 3.06
CA GLN A 61 -9.27 -7.14 3.37
C GLN A 61 -8.12 -7.59 2.46
N TYR A 62 -8.10 -8.86 2.07
CA TYR A 62 -7.09 -9.37 1.14
C TYR A 62 -7.19 -8.69 -0.23
N TYR A 63 -8.38 -8.68 -0.83
CA TYR A 63 -8.61 -8.08 -2.14
C TYR A 63 -8.45 -6.55 -2.14
N SER A 64 -8.71 -5.88 -1.01
CA SER A 64 -8.44 -4.44 -0.88
C SER A 64 -6.96 -4.07 -1.08
N GLY A 65 -6.01 -4.99 -0.89
CA GLY A 65 -4.60 -4.72 -1.19
C GLY A 65 -4.27 -4.66 -2.68
N PHE A 66 -5.11 -5.25 -3.54
CA PHE A 66 -4.77 -5.41 -4.95
C PHE A 66 -4.93 -4.15 -5.78
N GLY A 67 -5.75 -3.18 -5.36
CA GLY A 67 -5.82 -1.88 -6.02
C GLY A 67 -4.45 -1.21 -6.09
N GLU A 68 -3.69 -1.27 -5.00
CA GLU A 68 -2.31 -0.76 -4.92
C GLU A 68 -1.31 -1.58 -5.74
N ILE A 69 -1.43 -2.91 -5.69
CA ILE A 69 -0.55 -3.83 -6.44
C ILE A 69 -0.69 -3.63 -7.95
N VAL A 70 -1.94 -3.59 -8.44
CA VAL A 70 -2.23 -3.36 -9.86
C VAL A 70 -1.77 -1.96 -10.27
N LYS A 71 -2.03 -0.94 -9.43
CA LYS A 71 -1.55 0.42 -9.65
C LYS A 71 -0.05 0.45 -9.89
N HIS A 72 0.76 -0.22 -9.07
CA HIS A 72 2.22 -0.24 -9.23
C HIS A 72 2.67 -0.73 -10.61
N GLY A 73 2.05 -1.80 -11.13
CA GLY A 73 2.32 -2.28 -12.49
C GLY A 73 1.98 -1.24 -13.54
N LEU A 74 0.78 -0.66 -13.48
CA LEU A 74 0.31 0.33 -14.45
C LEU A 74 1.18 1.59 -14.52
N ILE A 75 1.74 2.05 -13.41
CA ILE A 75 2.50 3.31 -13.35
C ILE A 75 4.01 3.16 -13.60
N ARG A 76 4.55 1.93 -13.49
CA ARG A 76 6.02 1.73 -13.45
C ARG A 76 6.52 0.47 -14.14
N ASP A 77 5.77 -0.63 -14.17
CA ASP A 77 6.30 -1.91 -14.64
C ASP A 77 5.21 -2.78 -15.30
N MET A 78 5.21 -2.80 -16.63
CA MET A 78 4.29 -3.61 -17.42
C MET A 78 4.53 -5.12 -17.23
N GLN A 79 5.78 -5.56 -17.06
CA GLN A 79 6.09 -6.97 -16.86
C GLN A 79 5.56 -7.45 -15.51
N TYR A 80 5.66 -6.61 -14.48
CA TYR A 80 5.04 -6.87 -13.18
C TYR A 80 3.51 -6.94 -13.28
N PHE A 81 2.88 -6.06 -14.06
CA PHE A 81 1.44 -6.12 -14.34
C PHE A 81 1.03 -7.44 -15.03
N GLU A 82 1.77 -7.84 -16.06
CA GLU A 82 1.56 -9.11 -16.77
C GLU A 82 1.75 -10.31 -15.83
N TYR A 83 2.79 -10.29 -14.98
CA TYR A 83 3.02 -11.34 -13.99
C TYR A 83 1.83 -11.51 -13.03
N ILE A 84 1.21 -10.42 -12.57
CA ILE A 84 0.01 -10.48 -11.73
C ILE A 84 -1.14 -11.16 -12.49
N ALA A 85 -1.35 -10.78 -13.76
CA ALA A 85 -2.42 -11.35 -14.59
C ALA A 85 -2.21 -12.85 -14.84
N ASP A 86 -0.98 -13.26 -15.17
CA ASP A 86 -0.62 -14.65 -15.46
C ASP A 86 -0.72 -15.57 -14.24
N ASN A 87 -0.63 -15.01 -13.02
CA ASN A 87 -0.67 -15.77 -11.77
C ASN A 87 -2.00 -15.63 -11.01
N TYR A 88 -3.07 -15.19 -11.67
CA TYR A 88 -4.39 -14.94 -11.08
C TYR A 88 -4.91 -16.09 -10.20
N ASP A 89 -4.84 -17.33 -10.68
CA ASP A 89 -5.34 -18.50 -9.93
C ASP A 89 -4.51 -18.78 -8.67
N ALA A 90 -3.19 -18.64 -8.76
CA ALA A 90 -2.28 -18.84 -7.63
C ALA A 90 -2.45 -17.73 -6.57
N ILE A 91 -2.70 -16.51 -7.01
CA ILE A 91 -3.08 -15.38 -6.16
C ILE A 91 -4.36 -15.70 -5.39
N ASN A 92 -5.43 -16.12 -6.08
CA ASN A 92 -6.69 -16.49 -5.42
C ASN A 92 -6.54 -17.68 -4.47
N ALA A 93 -5.66 -18.62 -4.78
CA ALA A 93 -5.31 -19.74 -3.89
C ALA A 93 -4.41 -19.33 -2.70
N ARG A 94 -4.00 -18.06 -2.63
CA ARG A 94 -3.06 -17.50 -1.65
C ARG A 94 -1.75 -18.29 -1.59
N ASP A 95 -1.23 -18.68 -2.76
CA ASP A 95 0.07 -19.33 -2.88
C ASP A 95 1.16 -18.39 -2.34
N LEU A 96 1.90 -18.86 -1.33
CA LEU A 96 2.85 -18.01 -0.62
C LEU A 96 4.03 -17.58 -1.48
N ARG A 97 4.43 -18.37 -2.49
CA ARG A 97 5.57 -18.04 -3.35
C ARG A 97 5.19 -16.92 -4.31
N VAL A 98 4.02 -17.04 -4.94
CA VAL A 98 3.48 -15.99 -5.80
C VAL A 98 3.21 -14.72 -4.99
N LEU A 99 2.65 -14.86 -3.79
CA LEU A 99 2.40 -13.72 -2.90
C LEU A 99 3.68 -13.00 -2.48
N GLU A 100 4.76 -13.74 -2.21
CA GLU A 100 6.06 -13.17 -1.90
C GLU A 100 6.63 -12.38 -3.08
N GLU A 101 6.51 -12.90 -4.30
CA GLU A 101 6.97 -12.22 -5.52
C GLU A 101 6.19 -10.91 -5.75
N ILE A 102 4.85 -10.95 -5.69
CA ILE A 102 4.06 -9.74 -5.91
C ILE A 102 4.31 -8.69 -4.82
N VAL A 103 4.40 -9.08 -3.55
CA VAL A 103 4.66 -8.14 -2.47
C VAL A 103 6.05 -7.53 -2.63
N THR A 104 7.05 -8.33 -3.00
CA THR A 104 8.41 -7.85 -3.26
C THR A 104 8.46 -6.85 -4.39
N GLY A 105 7.83 -7.15 -5.55
CA GLY A 105 7.80 -6.24 -6.69
C GLY A 105 7.12 -4.90 -6.36
N SER A 106 5.98 -4.94 -5.66
CA SER A 106 5.31 -3.71 -5.18
C SER A 106 6.20 -2.90 -4.24
N CYS A 107 6.88 -3.56 -3.29
CA CYS A 107 7.80 -2.90 -2.38
C CYS A 107 8.96 -2.23 -3.13
N GLN A 108 9.53 -2.89 -4.14
CA GLN A 108 10.63 -2.37 -4.96
C GLN A 108 10.20 -1.14 -5.78
N ILE A 109 9.03 -1.22 -6.42
CA ILE A 109 8.46 -0.10 -7.19
C ILE A 109 8.24 1.10 -6.26
N LYS A 110 7.53 0.91 -5.15
CA LYS A 110 7.22 1.98 -4.22
C LYS A 110 8.49 2.56 -3.58
N ARG A 111 9.43 1.71 -3.19
CA ARG A 111 10.72 2.13 -2.66
C ARG A 111 11.45 3.05 -3.63
N THR A 112 11.58 2.65 -4.90
CA THR A 112 12.27 3.44 -5.92
C THR A 112 11.65 4.83 -6.06
N VAL A 113 10.32 4.91 -6.17
CA VAL A 113 9.60 6.19 -6.29
C VAL A 113 9.77 7.07 -5.05
N VAL A 114 9.76 6.47 -3.85
CA VAL A 114 9.97 7.17 -2.58
C VAL A 114 11.40 7.67 -2.44
N GLU A 115 12.39 6.86 -2.81
CA GLU A 115 13.81 7.23 -2.73
C GLU A 115 14.14 8.39 -3.68
N ASN A 116 13.54 8.41 -4.87
CA ASN A 116 13.69 9.50 -5.83
C ASN A 116 13.00 10.80 -5.40
N ASP A 117 11.87 10.72 -4.69
CA ASP A 117 11.11 11.89 -4.21
C ASP A 117 10.55 11.70 -2.78
N PRO A 118 11.39 11.80 -1.74
CA PRO A 118 11.00 11.48 -0.37
C PRO A 118 9.94 12.41 0.23
N LEU A 119 9.82 13.64 -0.30
CA LEU A 119 8.94 14.70 0.21
C LEU A 119 7.77 15.02 -0.73
N GLU A 120 7.54 14.20 -1.77
CA GLU A 120 6.40 14.30 -2.67
C GLU A 120 6.27 15.65 -3.37
N LYS A 121 7.37 16.09 -4.01
CA LYS A 121 7.42 17.36 -4.77
C LYS A 121 7.35 17.17 -6.28
N GLY A 122 7.31 15.94 -6.78
CA GLY A 122 7.28 15.63 -8.20
C GLY A 122 6.90 14.18 -8.46
N GLU A 123 7.90 13.32 -8.69
CA GLU A 123 7.72 11.95 -9.15
C GLU A 123 6.73 11.16 -8.29
N ARG A 124 6.77 11.32 -6.96
CA ARG A 124 5.94 10.50 -6.06
C ARG A 124 4.45 10.70 -6.23
N ALA A 125 4.03 11.78 -6.91
CA ALA A 125 2.63 12.01 -7.27
C ALA A 125 2.06 10.90 -8.16
N VAL A 126 2.88 10.13 -8.89
CA VAL A 126 2.38 8.99 -9.69
C VAL A 126 1.72 7.90 -8.85
N LEU A 127 2.09 7.79 -7.57
CA LEU A 127 1.46 6.85 -6.63
C LEU A 127 0.02 7.25 -6.31
N ASN A 128 -0.41 8.47 -6.66
CA ASN A 128 -1.79 8.92 -6.48
C ASN A 128 -2.69 8.57 -7.68
N PHE A 129 -2.22 7.74 -8.63
CA PHE A 129 -3.08 7.21 -9.69
C PHE A 129 -4.32 6.53 -9.08
N GLY A 130 -5.51 6.84 -9.60
CA GLY A 130 -6.81 6.41 -9.05
C GLY A 130 -7.29 7.17 -7.79
N HIS A 131 -6.41 7.79 -7.01
CA HIS A 131 -6.75 8.30 -5.67
C HIS A 131 -7.66 9.53 -5.67
N THR A 132 -7.62 10.37 -6.70
CA THR A 132 -8.54 11.51 -6.81
C THR A 132 -10.00 11.05 -6.85
N LEU A 133 -10.28 9.99 -7.63
CA LEU A 133 -11.60 9.39 -7.72
C LEU A 133 -11.89 8.53 -6.48
N GLY A 134 -10.92 7.74 -6.03
CA GLY A 134 -11.07 6.88 -4.86
C GLY A 134 -11.44 7.65 -3.60
N HIS A 135 -10.73 8.75 -3.30
CA HIS A 135 -11.07 9.60 -2.16
C HIS A 135 -12.47 10.25 -2.28
N ALA A 136 -12.93 10.56 -3.50
CA ALA A 136 -14.28 11.05 -3.70
C ALA A 136 -15.33 9.96 -3.39
N ILE A 137 -15.09 8.71 -3.83
CA ILE A 137 -15.96 7.56 -3.54
C ILE A 137 -15.97 7.25 -2.04
N GLU A 138 -14.80 7.18 -1.39
CA GLU A 138 -14.69 6.97 0.06
C GLU A 138 -15.55 7.99 0.83
N LYS A 139 -15.46 9.26 0.46
CA LYS A 139 -16.22 10.33 1.10
C LYS A 139 -17.72 10.26 0.79
N LEU A 140 -18.12 9.94 -0.43
CA LEU A 140 -19.52 9.78 -0.83
C LEU A 140 -20.20 8.56 -0.18
N LYS A 141 -19.40 7.59 0.28
CA LYS A 141 -19.84 6.37 0.95
C LYS A 141 -19.59 6.42 2.45
N ASP A 142 -19.37 7.60 3.02
CA ASP A 142 -19.15 7.79 4.46
C ASP A 142 -18.08 6.84 5.03
N PHE A 143 -17.03 6.57 4.26
CA PHE A 143 -15.92 5.66 4.60
C PHE A 143 -16.33 4.22 4.94
N THR A 144 -17.49 3.75 4.46
CA THR A 144 -17.92 2.35 4.66
C THR A 144 -17.26 1.36 3.71
N MET A 145 -16.74 1.85 2.57
CA MET A 145 -15.96 1.05 1.61
C MET A 145 -14.47 1.09 1.97
N LEU A 146 -13.76 0.01 1.66
CA LEU A 146 -12.32 -0.04 1.87
C LEU A 146 -11.57 0.79 0.83
N HIS A 147 -10.44 1.38 1.26
CA HIS A 147 -9.60 2.22 0.41
C HIS A 147 -9.26 1.54 -0.93
N GLY A 148 -8.86 0.27 -0.89
CA GLY A 148 -8.52 -0.50 -2.07
C GLY A 148 -9.67 -0.66 -3.07
N GLU A 149 -10.90 -0.82 -2.58
CA GLU A 149 -12.11 -0.94 -3.42
C GLU A 149 -12.44 0.39 -4.13
N CYS A 150 -12.03 1.51 -3.54
CA CYS A 150 -12.25 2.83 -4.11
C CYS A 150 -11.14 3.23 -5.10
N VAL A 151 -9.92 2.67 -4.96
CA VAL A 151 -8.77 2.97 -5.83
C VAL A 151 -8.70 2.03 -7.04
N SER A 152 -9.22 0.80 -6.91
CA SER A 152 -9.22 -0.25 -7.95
C SER A 152 -10.01 0.09 -9.20
#